data_AF-A0A4R4ZHC0-F1
#
_entry.id   AF-A0A4R4ZHC0-F1
#
_cell.length_a   1.000
_cell.length_b   1.000
_cell.length_c   1.000
_cell.angle_alpha   90.00
_cell.angle_beta   90.00
_cell.angle_gamma   90.00
#
_symmetry.space_group_name_H-M   'P 1'
#
loop_
_entity.id
_entity.type
_entity.pdbx_description
1 polymer ?
#
loop_
_entity_poly.entity_id
_entity_poly.type
_entity_poly.pdbx_seq_one_letter_code
_entity_poly.pdbx_strand_id
1 'polypeptide(L)'
;MTTTETTTDPHLGPLTARQADRLITLAIATCRRLGFDLEYDAGALLPAILDPDAPGPMLGLTNLARAIAQQEPGDWPQFVDTHFIELLRRLDEGAPAPPSNPASELIQRLVPRTSLPPNWVADRPDIIPGLLSVPATVHDDTVTMYLDPTDLGLTWSAAEALGLANLRRRTGHLELLEADGIQLARLAGDSFTASRALVLDTVLHETLGLAELPSAVLAAVPARDLLLIHVIRDLTALPALGLMLHLTAKKKSV
;
A
#
# COMPACT_ATOMS: atom_id res chain seq x y z
N MET A 1 -7.62 -25.69 -30.30
CA MET A 1 -7.95 -24.33 -29.82
C MET A 1 -8.17 -24.44 -28.32
N THR A 2 -7.14 -24.12 -27.54
CA THR A 2 -7.17 -24.21 -26.08
C THR A 2 -7.28 -22.79 -25.54
N THR A 3 -8.43 -22.50 -24.93
CA THR A 3 -8.71 -21.28 -24.17
C THR A 3 -7.71 -21.16 -23.02
N THR A 4 -6.69 -20.31 -23.18
CA THR A 4 -5.79 -19.95 -22.08
C THR A 4 -6.50 -18.98 -21.16
N GLU A 5 -6.73 -19.40 -19.92
CA GLU A 5 -7.28 -18.59 -18.83
C GLU A 5 -6.44 -17.31 -18.63
N THR A 6 -7.05 -16.18 -18.98
CA THR A 6 -6.55 -14.80 -18.78
C THR A 6 -6.90 -14.26 -17.40
N THR A 7 -7.22 -15.12 -16.44
CA THR A 7 -7.65 -14.71 -15.10
C THR A 7 -6.48 -14.07 -14.36
N THR A 8 -6.70 -12.85 -13.87
CA THR A 8 -5.75 -12.12 -13.00
C THR A 8 -5.53 -12.91 -11.71
N ASP A 9 -4.28 -12.97 -11.27
CA ASP A 9 -3.93 -13.57 -9.98
C ASP A 9 -4.58 -12.78 -8.82
N PRO A 10 -5.20 -13.46 -7.83
CA PRO A 10 -5.91 -12.81 -6.74
C PRO A 10 -5.01 -12.03 -5.77
N HIS A 11 -3.71 -12.34 -5.71
CA HIS A 11 -2.75 -11.73 -4.77
C HIS A 11 -1.72 -10.83 -5.46
N LEU A 12 -1.37 -11.15 -6.72
CA LEU A 12 -0.31 -10.50 -7.51
C LEU A 12 -0.85 -9.76 -8.73
N GLY A 13 -2.12 -9.32 -8.67
CA GLY A 13 -2.66 -8.38 -9.64
C GLY A 13 -1.73 -7.16 -9.79
N PRO A 14 -1.36 -6.77 -11.02
CA PRO A 14 -2.06 -7.00 -12.30
C PRO A 14 -1.72 -8.28 -13.07
N LEU A 15 -0.85 -9.15 -12.57
CA LEU A 15 -0.37 -10.32 -13.32
C LEU A 15 -1.49 -11.35 -13.55
N THR A 16 -1.45 -12.06 -14.68
CA THR A 16 -2.20 -13.32 -14.87
C THR A 16 -1.63 -14.42 -13.98
N ALA A 17 -2.40 -15.48 -13.70
CA ALA A 17 -1.92 -16.63 -12.93
C ALA A 17 -0.57 -17.18 -13.44
N ARG A 18 -0.43 -17.36 -14.76
CA ARG A 18 0.84 -17.84 -15.36
C ARG A 18 2.01 -16.86 -15.16
N GLN A 19 1.74 -15.56 -15.23
CA GLN A 19 2.74 -14.52 -14.97
C GLN A 19 3.14 -14.49 -13.49
N ALA A 20 2.16 -14.65 -12.59
CA ALA A 20 2.40 -14.77 -11.16
C ALA A 20 3.28 -15.99 -10.84
N ASP A 21 2.96 -17.18 -11.37
CA ASP A 21 3.78 -18.39 -11.21
C ASP A 21 5.23 -18.18 -11.66
N ARG A 22 5.40 -17.50 -12.80
CA ARG A 22 6.72 -17.16 -13.33
C ARG A 22 7.47 -16.23 -12.39
N LEU A 23 6.83 -15.17 -11.90
CA LEU A 23 7.43 -14.25 -10.94
C LEU A 23 7.83 -14.97 -9.65
N ILE A 24 6.94 -15.80 -9.10
CA ILE A 24 7.18 -16.57 -7.88
C ILE A 24 8.40 -17.50 -8.06
N THR A 25 8.46 -18.21 -9.18
CA THR A 25 9.59 -19.10 -9.51
C THR A 25 10.92 -18.34 -9.57
N LEU A 26 10.93 -17.18 -10.24
CA LEU A 26 12.13 -16.33 -10.31
C LEU A 26 12.51 -15.82 -8.92
N ALA A 27 11.55 -15.32 -8.15
CA ALA A 27 11.78 -14.76 -6.83
C ALA A 27 12.37 -15.79 -5.85
N ILE A 28 11.81 -17.01 -5.81
CA ILE A 28 12.32 -18.12 -5.00
C ILE A 28 13.73 -18.52 -5.44
N ALA A 29 13.97 -18.65 -6.75
CA ALA A 29 15.29 -19.02 -7.27
C ALA A 29 16.36 -17.97 -6.92
N THR A 30 16.03 -16.68 -7.05
CA THR A 30 16.90 -15.56 -6.66
C THR A 30 17.17 -15.57 -5.17
N CYS A 31 16.15 -15.68 -4.31
CA CYS A 31 16.32 -15.72 -2.86
C CYS A 31 17.21 -16.89 -2.42
N ARG A 32 16.99 -18.09 -2.99
CA ARG A 32 17.82 -19.28 -2.72
C ARG A 32 19.27 -19.06 -3.12
N ARG A 33 19.52 -18.42 -4.26
CA ARG A 33 20.89 -18.07 -4.69
C ARG A 33 21.55 -17.05 -3.78
N LEU A 34 20.76 -16.19 -3.13
CA LEU A 34 21.20 -15.21 -2.13
C LEU A 34 21.27 -15.79 -0.71
N GLY A 35 21.01 -17.09 -0.53
CA GLY A 35 21.15 -17.80 0.75
C GLY A 35 19.89 -17.87 1.62
N PHE A 36 18.74 -17.45 1.10
CA PHE A 36 17.46 -17.49 1.81
C PHE A 36 16.59 -18.63 1.31
N ASP A 37 16.09 -19.49 2.22
CA ASP A 37 15.12 -20.52 1.89
C ASP A 37 13.71 -20.06 2.28
N LEU A 38 13.00 -19.55 1.28
CA LEU A 38 11.68 -18.94 1.44
C LEU A 38 10.63 -19.68 0.59
N GLU A 39 9.41 -19.73 1.12
CA GLU A 39 8.22 -20.26 0.46
C GLU A 39 7.22 -19.14 0.15
N TYR A 40 6.44 -19.32 -0.90
CA TYR A 40 5.41 -18.36 -1.26
C TYR A 40 4.10 -18.63 -0.51
N ASP A 41 3.55 -17.58 0.10
CA ASP A 41 2.21 -17.58 0.69
C ASP A 41 1.49 -16.25 0.43
N ALA A 42 0.27 -16.34 -0.11
CA ALA A 42 -0.70 -15.25 -0.27
C ALA A 42 -0.15 -13.88 -0.74
N GLY A 43 0.85 -13.87 -1.62
CA GLY A 43 1.44 -12.64 -2.18
C GLY A 43 2.77 -12.21 -1.56
N ALA A 44 3.37 -13.01 -0.67
CA ALA A 44 4.66 -12.78 -0.06
C ALA A 44 5.54 -14.04 -0.07
N LEU A 45 6.85 -13.85 0.08
CA LEU A 45 7.79 -14.92 0.44
C LEU A 45 8.03 -14.90 1.95
N LEU A 46 7.90 -16.06 2.58
CA LEU A 46 8.04 -16.30 4.01
C LEU A 46 9.14 -17.34 4.27
N PRO A 47 9.82 -17.33 5.43
CA PRO A 47 10.76 -18.40 5.79
C PRO A 47 10.08 -19.77 5.78
N ALA A 48 10.70 -20.76 5.12
CA ALA A 48 10.20 -22.13 5.09
C ALA A 48 10.14 -22.77 6.49
N ILE A 49 11.06 -22.35 7.38
CA ILE A 49 11.10 -22.73 8.78
C ILE A 49 11.02 -21.46 9.61
N LEU A 50 9.99 -21.38 10.46
CA LEU A 50 9.88 -20.32 11.46
C LEU A 50 10.83 -20.63 12.62
N ASP A 51 11.97 -19.97 12.66
CA ASP A 51 12.81 -19.90 13.85
C ASP A 51 12.21 -18.85 14.81
N PRO A 52 11.78 -19.21 16.02
CA PRO A 52 11.24 -18.27 17.00
C PRO A 52 12.25 -17.19 17.42
N ASP A 53 13.54 -17.53 17.42
CA ASP A 53 14.61 -16.66 17.89
C ASP A 53 15.20 -15.80 16.77
N ALA A 54 14.95 -16.18 15.50
CA ALA A 54 15.38 -15.44 14.31
C ALA A 54 14.37 -15.60 13.16
N PRO A 55 13.18 -15.00 13.25
CA PRO A 55 12.21 -15.06 12.15
C PRO A 55 12.84 -14.43 10.91
N GLY A 56 13.04 -15.24 9.86
CA GLY A 56 13.59 -14.75 8.60
C GLY A 56 12.70 -13.68 7.95
N PRO A 57 13.19 -13.00 6.91
CA PRO A 57 12.48 -11.86 6.35
C PRO A 57 11.20 -12.27 5.63
N MET A 58 10.13 -11.49 5.83
CA MET A 58 8.91 -11.55 5.00
C MET A 58 9.03 -10.56 3.84
N LEU A 59 9.03 -11.07 2.61
CA LEU A 59 9.25 -10.27 1.40
C LEU A 59 7.96 -10.21 0.57
N GLY A 60 7.22 -9.11 0.66
CA GLY A 60 5.99 -8.92 -0.11
C GLY A 60 6.23 -8.75 -1.61
N LEU A 61 5.53 -9.50 -2.45
CA LEU A 61 5.72 -9.51 -3.91
C LEU A 61 4.79 -8.55 -4.66
N THR A 62 3.75 -7.98 -4.01
CA THR A 62 2.73 -7.18 -4.72
C THR A 62 3.30 -5.95 -5.44
N ASN A 63 4.30 -5.28 -4.88
CA ASN A 63 4.94 -4.14 -5.53
C ASN A 63 5.81 -4.58 -6.71
N LEU A 64 6.56 -5.67 -6.54
CA LEU A 64 7.36 -6.27 -7.61
C LEU A 64 6.46 -6.73 -8.75
N ALA A 65 5.31 -7.34 -8.45
CA ALA A 65 4.31 -7.75 -9.44
C ALA A 65 3.76 -6.58 -10.27
N ARG A 66 3.51 -5.43 -9.64
CA ARG A 66 3.09 -4.22 -10.37
C ARG A 66 4.20 -3.63 -11.23
N ALA A 67 5.43 -3.61 -10.72
CA ALA A 67 6.57 -3.06 -11.45
C ALA A 67 6.94 -3.93 -12.66
N ILE A 68 6.97 -5.25 -12.47
CA ILE A 68 7.36 -6.22 -13.51
C ILE A 68 6.31 -6.34 -14.62
N ALA A 69 5.04 -6.03 -14.33
CA ALA A 69 3.97 -5.99 -15.32
C ALA A 69 4.23 -4.97 -16.45
N GLN A 70 5.06 -3.97 -16.19
CA GLN A 70 5.46 -2.94 -17.17
C GLN A 70 6.80 -3.24 -17.85
N GLN A 71 7.38 -4.41 -17.60
CA GLN A 71 8.66 -4.83 -18.16
C GLN A 71 8.45 -5.87 -19.25
N GLU A 72 9.31 -5.84 -20.26
CA GLU A 72 9.34 -6.89 -21.28
C GLU A 72 9.64 -8.25 -20.64
N PRO A 73 8.95 -9.34 -21.04
CA PRO A 73 9.12 -10.65 -20.42
C PRO A 73 10.56 -11.18 -20.41
N GLY A 74 11.43 -10.70 -21.30
CA GLY A 74 12.85 -11.06 -21.34
C GLY A 74 13.66 -10.47 -20.17
N ASP A 75 13.27 -9.30 -19.67
CA ASP A 75 14.03 -8.54 -18.66
C ASP A 75 13.69 -8.95 -17.22
N TRP A 76 12.62 -9.73 -17.05
CA TRP A 76 12.12 -10.18 -15.75
C TRP A 76 13.20 -10.79 -14.83
N PRO A 77 14.06 -11.72 -15.29
CA PRO A 77 15.08 -12.31 -14.41
C PRO A 77 16.04 -11.26 -13.84
N GLN A 78 16.55 -10.36 -14.68
CA GLN A 78 17.47 -9.30 -14.26
C GLN A 78 16.79 -8.30 -13.32
N PHE A 79 15.52 -7.96 -13.61
CA PHE A 79 14.73 -7.05 -12.79
C PHE A 79 14.49 -7.62 -11.39
N VAL A 80 14.08 -8.90 -11.30
CA VAL A 80 13.87 -9.62 -10.04
C VAL A 80 15.17 -9.72 -9.25
N ASP A 81 16.28 -10.10 -9.91
CA ASP A 81 17.60 -10.15 -9.28
C ASP A 81 18.02 -8.82 -8.66
N THR A 82 17.91 -7.74 -9.43
CA THR A 82 18.26 -6.40 -8.96
C THR A 82 17.41 -5.99 -7.75
N HIS A 83 16.09 -6.26 -7.83
CA HIS A 83 15.16 -5.95 -6.74
C HIS A 83 15.53 -6.67 -5.43
N PHE A 84 15.77 -7.99 -5.48
CA PHE A 84 16.07 -8.76 -4.28
C PHE A 84 17.47 -8.48 -3.72
N ILE A 85 18.48 -8.24 -4.57
CA ILE A 85 19.81 -7.82 -4.10
C ILE A 85 19.70 -6.52 -3.32
N GLU A 86 18.96 -5.54 -3.84
CA GLU A 86 18.79 -4.26 -3.15
C GLU A 86 17.97 -4.41 -1.86
N LEU A 87 16.89 -5.18 -1.90
CA LEU A 87 16.02 -5.43 -0.74
C LEU A 87 16.76 -6.14 0.39
N LEU A 88 17.52 -7.18 0.08
CA LEU A 88 18.28 -7.96 1.07
C LEU A 88 19.47 -7.17 1.61
N ARG A 89 20.15 -6.37 0.78
CA ARG A 89 21.19 -5.44 1.26
C ARG A 89 20.63 -4.48 2.33
N ARG A 90 19.42 -3.95 2.12
CA ARG A 90 18.75 -3.08 3.10
C ARG A 90 18.36 -3.84 4.37
N LEU A 91 18.05 -5.13 4.27
CA LEU A 91 17.77 -5.97 5.45
C LEU A 91 19.04 -6.29 6.25
N ASP A 92 20.17 -6.54 5.57
CA ASP A 92 21.48 -6.75 6.19
C ASP A 92 21.98 -5.49 6.92
N GLU A 93 21.60 -4.29 6.46
CA GLU A 93 21.86 -3.02 7.16
C GLU A 93 21.09 -2.91 8.50
N GLY A 94 20.15 -3.81 8.75
CA GLY A 94 19.34 -3.88 9.95
C GLY A 94 18.07 -3.02 9.88
N ALA A 95 17.29 -3.05 10.97
CA ALA A 95 16.14 -2.18 11.08
C ALA A 95 16.59 -0.71 11.00
N PRO A 96 15.87 0.16 10.24
CA PRO A 96 16.16 1.59 10.23
C PRO A 96 16.19 2.14 11.66
N ALA A 97 17.09 3.09 11.91
CA ALA A 97 17.14 3.75 13.20
C ALA A 97 15.75 4.37 13.54
N PRO A 98 15.32 4.30 14.80
CA PRO A 98 14.07 4.93 15.20
C PRO A 98 14.12 6.45 14.91
N PRO A 99 12.97 7.09 14.65
CA PRO A 99 12.90 8.50 14.35
C PRO A 99 13.54 9.33 15.47
N SER A 100 14.37 10.28 15.07
CA SER A 100 15.04 11.19 16.00
C SER A 100 14.06 12.10 16.73
N ASN A 101 12.95 12.43 16.07
CA ASN A 101 11.85 13.21 16.58
C ASN A 101 10.51 12.61 16.13
N PRO A 102 9.95 11.64 16.89
CA PRO A 102 8.66 11.02 16.57
C PRO A 102 7.53 12.03 16.35
N ALA A 103 7.56 13.17 17.04
CA ALA A 103 6.50 14.17 16.95
C ALA A 103 6.42 14.84 15.56
N SER A 104 7.54 15.00 14.86
CA SER A 104 7.58 15.55 13.50
C SER A 104 7.66 14.50 12.41
N GLU A 105 8.17 13.31 12.72
CA GLU A 105 8.50 12.29 11.72
C GLU A 105 7.42 11.21 11.55
N LEU A 106 6.63 10.91 12.59
CA LEU A 106 5.56 9.92 12.47
C LEU A 106 4.45 10.43 11.55
N ILE A 107 3.99 9.59 10.64
CA ILE A 107 2.86 9.85 9.76
C ILE A 107 1.96 8.63 9.79
N GLN A 108 0.66 8.85 9.91
CA GLN A 108 -0.28 7.75 9.96
C GLN A 108 -0.52 7.15 8.57
N ARG A 109 -0.45 5.82 8.51
CA ARG A 109 -0.59 5.05 7.28
C ARG A 109 -1.86 4.23 7.29
N LEU A 110 -2.66 4.33 6.23
CA LEU A 110 -3.79 3.45 5.99
C LEU A 110 -3.29 2.13 5.38
N VAL A 111 -3.61 1.01 6.03
CA VAL A 111 -3.08 -0.31 5.66
C VAL A 111 -4.19 -1.36 5.65
N PRO A 112 -4.33 -2.18 4.61
CA PRO A 112 -5.21 -3.36 4.68
C PRO A 112 -4.71 -4.32 5.74
N ARG A 113 -5.59 -4.76 6.64
CA ARG A 113 -5.27 -5.76 7.67
C ARG A 113 -4.65 -7.02 7.08
N THR A 114 -5.16 -7.46 5.93
CA THR A 114 -4.68 -8.66 5.22
C THR A 114 -3.27 -8.52 4.66
N SER A 115 -2.70 -7.32 4.65
CA SER A 115 -1.31 -7.09 4.24
C SER A 115 -0.30 -7.17 5.39
N LEU A 116 -0.78 -7.44 6.61
CA LEU A 116 0.03 -7.61 7.82
C LEU A 116 -0.15 -9.01 8.40
N PRO A 117 0.88 -9.60 9.03
CA PRO A 117 0.75 -10.87 9.73
C PRO A 117 -0.38 -10.81 10.78
N PRO A 118 -1.35 -11.75 10.79
CA PRO A 118 -2.53 -11.66 11.65
C PRO A 118 -2.21 -11.52 13.15
N ASN A 119 -1.15 -12.19 13.61
CA ASN A 119 -0.69 -12.14 14.99
C ASN A 119 -0.13 -10.78 15.41
N TRP A 120 0.41 -9.99 14.48
CA TRP A 120 0.96 -8.67 14.77
C TRP A 120 -0.11 -7.61 15.00
N VAL A 121 -1.34 -7.86 14.54
CA VAL A 121 -2.42 -6.88 14.56
C VAL A 121 -3.70 -7.41 15.23
N ALA A 122 -3.63 -8.57 15.89
CA ALA A 122 -4.80 -9.26 16.43
C ALA A 122 -5.57 -8.41 17.47
N ASP A 123 -4.86 -7.59 18.24
CA ASP A 123 -5.39 -6.71 19.28
C ASP A 123 -5.73 -5.30 18.78
N ARG A 124 -5.47 -5.01 17.49
CA ARG A 124 -5.66 -3.67 16.92
C ARG A 124 -7.07 -3.51 16.38
N PRO A 125 -7.79 -2.42 16.71
CA PRO A 125 -9.09 -2.17 16.13
C PRO A 125 -8.96 -1.71 14.68
N ASP A 126 -9.89 -2.15 13.86
CA ASP A 126 -10.10 -1.61 12.52
C ASP A 126 -10.72 -0.21 12.62
N ILE A 127 -10.25 0.73 11.78
CA ILE A 127 -10.90 2.05 11.64
C ILE A 127 -12.21 1.90 10.87
N ILE A 128 -12.16 1.10 9.82
CA ILE A 128 -13.31 0.50 9.13
C ILE A 128 -12.96 -0.96 8.83
N PRO A 129 -13.95 -1.87 8.69
CA PRO A 129 -13.70 -3.29 8.54
C PRO A 129 -12.61 -3.60 7.50
N GLY A 130 -11.54 -4.26 7.94
CA GLY A 130 -10.39 -4.66 7.12
C GLY A 130 -9.29 -3.60 6.95
N LEU A 131 -9.43 -2.38 7.47
CA LEU A 131 -8.41 -1.32 7.39
C LEU A 131 -7.91 -0.87 8.75
N LEU A 132 -6.58 -0.76 8.82
CA LEU A 132 -5.82 -0.31 9.97
C LEU A 132 -5.18 1.06 9.72
N SER A 133 -4.98 1.77 10.82
CA SER A 133 -4.25 3.04 10.92
C SER A 133 -2.95 2.74 11.64
N VAL A 134 -1.82 2.73 10.95
CA VAL A 134 -0.52 2.31 11.49
C VAL A 134 0.47 3.49 11.50
N PRO A 135 1.12 3.81 12.63
CA PRO A 135 2.18 4.82 12.66
C PRO A 135 3.37 4.38 11.80
N ALA A 136 3.91 5.30 11.01
CA ALA A 136 5.04 5.00 10.14
C ALA A 136 5.98 6.20 9.98
N THR A 137 7.21 5.94 9.54
CA THR A 137 8.16 6.95 9.07
C THR A 137 8.52 6.67 7.62
N VAL A 138 9.12 7.66 6.97
CA VAL A 138 9.71 7.49 5.64
C VAL A 138 11.13 8.04 5.63
N HIS A 139 12.08 7.23 5.17
CA HIS A 139 13.48 7.59 5.00
C HIS A 139 13.99 6.96 3.70
N ASP A 140 14.58 7.74 2.80
CA ASP A 140 15.06 7.29 1.49
C ASP A 140 14.05 6.39 0.76
N ASP A 141 12.82 6.89 0.62
CA ASP A 141 11.65 6.22 0.03
C ASP A 141 11.23 4.89 0.70
N THR A 142 11.88 4.53 1.81
CA THR A 142 11.57 3.35 2.61
C THR A 142 10.58 3.72 3.69
N VAL A 143 9.46 3.01 3.75
CA VAL A 143 8.43 3.20 4.78
C VAL A 143 8.64 2.17 5.88
N THR A 144 8.87 2.64 7.10
CA THR A 144 8.95 1.80 8.31
C THR A 144 7.65 1.93 9.09
N MET A 145 7.00 0.82 9.38
CA MET A 145 5.76 0.77 10.17
C MET A 145 6.05 0.35 11.60
N TYR A 146 5.50 1.07 12.58
CA TYR A 146 5.67 0.80 14.01
C TYR A 146 4.41 0.12 14.53
N LEU A 147 4.40 -1.21 14.49
CA LEU A 147 3.29 -2.03 15.00
C LEU A 147 3.30 -2.12 16.54
N ASP A 148 4.44 -1.85 17.15
CA ASP A 148 4.57 -1.59 18.58
C ASP A 148 5.19 -0.19 18.82
N PRO A 149 4.38 0.86 18.99
CA PRO A 149 4.87 2.21 19.28
C PRO A 149 5.57 2.35 20.64
N THR A 150 5.54 1.33 21.49
CA THR A 150 6.27 1.37 22.77
C THR A 150 7.78 1.38 22.56
N ASP A 151 8.27 0.87 21.42
CA ASP A 151 9.66 1.02 20.96
C ASP A 151 10.09 2.49 20.83
N LEU A 152 9.12 3.39 20.63
CA LEU A 152 9.33 4.84 20.55
C LEU A 152 9.03 5.55 21.88
N GLY A 153 8.75 4.81 22.96
CA GLY A 153 8.29 5.36 24.22
C GLY A 153 6.89 5.97 24.16
N LEU A 154 6.07 5.57 23.18
CA LEU A 154 4.73 6.10 22.94
C LEU A 154 3.66 5.04 23.18
N THR A 155 2.48 5.50 23.60
CA THR A 155 1.27 4.68 23.47
C THR A 155 0.79 4.71 22.02
N TRP A 156 -0.01 3.71 21.62
CA TRP A 156 -0.62 3.69 20.29
C TRP A 156 -1.41 4.97 20.00
N SER A 157 -2.25 5.41 20.94
CA SER A 157 -3.04 6.63 20.79
C SER A 157 -2.18 7.89 20.65
N ALA A 158 -1.05 7.98 21.37
CA ALA A 158 -0.13 9.09 21.22
C ALA A 158 0.56 9.08 19.84
N ALA A 159 1.03 7.91 19.39
CA ALA A 159 1.64 7.76 18.07
C ALA A 159 0.64 8.08 16.94
N GLU A 160 -0.60 7.61 17.06
CA GLU A 160 -1.67 7.91 16.12
C GLU A 160 -2.00 9.40 16.08
N ALA A 161 -2.10 10.07 17.24
CA ALA A 161 -2.37 11.51 17.29
C ALA A 161 -1.27 12.33 16.59
N LEU A 162 0.00 12.00 16.82
CA LEU A 162 1.14 12.62 16.15
C LEU A 162 1.11 12.34 14.64
N GLY A 163 0.91 11.08 14.26
CA GLY A 163 0.83 10.63 12.88
C GLY A 163 -0.27 11.34 12.09
N LEU A 164 -1.47 11.45 12.68
CA LEU A 164 -2.60 12.15 12.05
C LEU A 164 -2.35 13.65 11.96
N ALA A 165 -1.76 14.28 12.98
CA ALA A 165 -1.41 15.70 12.94
C ALA A 165 -0.42 16.01 11.81
N ASN A 166 0.56 15.13 11.60
CA ASN A 166 1.55 15.28 10.52
C ASN A 166 0.93 14.99 9.15
N LEU A 167 0.04 13.99 9.06
CA LEU A 167 -0.69 13.66 7.85
C LEU A 167 -1.61 14.81 7.37
N ARG A 168 -2.25 15.55 8.29
CA ARG A 168 -3.08 16.72 7.95
C ARG A 168 -2.29 17.79 7.19
N ARG A 169 -1.02 17.98 7.54
CA ARG A 169 -0.14 18.98 6.90
C ARG A 169 0.40 18.53 5.54
N ARG A 170 0.17 17.28 5.14
CA ARG A 170 0.61 16.77 3.84
C ARG A 170 -0.33 17.23 2.73
N THR A 171 0.29 17.67 1.64
CA THR A 171 -0.40 18.08 0.43
C THR A 171 -0.20 17.03 -0.68
N GLY A 172 -0.97 17.17 -1.75
CA GLY A 172 -0.83 16.36 -2.95
C GLY A 172 -1.31 17.16 -4.14
N HIS A 173 -1.20 16.57 -5.33
CA HIS A 173 -1.74 17.13 -6.54
C HIS A 173 -3.22 16.77 -6.67
N LEU A 174 -4.10 17.78 -6.61
CA LEU A 174 -5.52 17.63 -6.85
C LEU A 174 -5.83 17.86 -8.33
N GLU A 175 -6.53 16.91 -8.92
CA GLU A 175 -7.14 17.00 -10.24
C GLU A 175 -8.65 16.73 -10.10
N LEU A 176 -9.47 17.60 -10.67
CA LEU A 176 -10.91 17.37 -10.77
C LEU A 176 -11.21 16.69 -12.11
N LEU A 177 -11.71 15.47 -12.05
CA LEU A 177 -12.14 14.70 -13.21
C LEU A 177 -13.65 14.87 -13.38
N GLU A 178 -14.08 15.20 -14.59
CA GLU A 178 -15.49 15.26 -14.95
C GLU A 178 -15.77 14.28 -16.09
N ALA A 179 -16.77 13.42 -15.90
CA ALA A 179 -17.23 12.49 -16.93
C ALA A 179 -18.73 12.24 -16.76
N ASP A 180 -19.51 12.44 -17.83
CA ASP A 180 -20.96 12.20 -17.84
C ASP A 180 -21.73 12.86 -16.68
N GLY A 181 -21.33 14.09 -16.31
CA GLY A 181 -21.92 14.85 -15.20
C GLY A 181 -21.49 14.39 -13.80
N ILE A 182 -20.56 13.44 -13.71
CA ILE A 182 -19.96 12.97 -12.47
C ILE A 182 -18.66 13.73 -12.23
N GLN A 183 -18.52 14.32 -11.05
CA GLN A 183 -17.26 14.94 -10.62
C GLN A 183 -16.54 14.07 -9.60
N LEU A 184 -15.27 13.77 -9.87
CA LEU A 184 -14.36 13.07 -8.97
C LEU A 184 -13.16 13.97 -8.66
N ALA A 185 -12.78 14.04 -7.38
CA ALA A 185 -11.49 14.55 -7.00
C ALA A 185 -10.47 13.41 -7.01
N ARG A 186 -9.45 13.55 -7.85
CA ARG A 186 -8.27 12.68 -7.89
C ARG A 186 -7.14 13.38 -7.15
N LEU A 187 -6.73 12.81 -6.03
CA LEU A 187 -5.59 13.26 -5.26
C LEU A 187 -4.43 12.28 -5.46
N ALA A 188 -3.34 12.75 -6.07
CA ALA A 188 -2.13 11.96 -6.31
C ALA A 188 -0.91 12.60 -5.62
N GLY A 189 0.04 11.80 -5.18
CA GLY A 189 1.23 12.31 -4.50
C GLY A 189 2.17 11.21 -4.05
N ASP A 190 2.67 11.31 -2.82
CA ASP A 190 3.58 10.34 -2.24
C ASP A 190 2.87 9.09 -1.69
N SER A 191 3.66 8.16 -1.13
CA SER A 191 3.21 6.86 -0.60
C SER A 191 2.24 6.93 0.59
N PHE A 192 1.88 8.12 1.07
CA PHE A 192 0.89 8.39 2.12
C PHE A 192 -0.34 9.15 1.61
N THR A 193 -0.41 9.49 0.32
CA THR A 193 -1.57 10.20 -0.26
C THR A 193 -2.89 9.49 0.02
N ALA A 194 -2.92 8.17 -0.20
CA ALA A 194 -4.03 7.31 0.17
C ALA A 194 -4.45 7.42 1.63
N SER A 195 -3.46 7.56 2.52
CA SER A 195 -3.67 7.61 3.96
C SER A 195 -4.42 8.87 4.37
N ARG A 196 -4.44 9.92 3.54
CA ARG A 196 -5.25 11.13 3.78
C ARG A 196 -6.75 10.85 3.90
N ALA A 197 -7.23 9.67 3.51
CA ALA A 197 -8.58 9.20 3.86
C ALA A 197 -8.83 9.12 5.38
N LEU A 198 -7.78 8.97 6.20
CA LEU A 198 -7.86 9.02 7.67
C LEU A 198 -8.15 10.42 8.22
N VAL A 199 -7.92 11.46 7.42
CA VAL A 199 -8.12 12.88 7.76
C VAL A 199 -9.01 13.56 6.71
N LEU A 200 -10.08 12.85 6.33
CA LEU A 200 -10.94 13.22 5.22
C LEU A 200 -11.62 14.57 5.44
N ASP A 201 -11.91 14.94 6.68
CA ASP A 201 -12.36 16.27 7.09
C ASP A 201 -11.41 17.37 6.59
N THR A 202 -10.11 17.18 6.81
CA THR A 202 -9.06 18.11 6.39
C THR A 202 -8.93 18.12 4.87
N VAL A 203 -9.02 16.96 4.21
CA VAL A 203 -8.99 16.87 2.75
C VAL A 203 -10.17 17.63 2.14
N LEU A 204 -11.39 17.41 2.65
CA LEU A 204 -12.61 18.05 2.15
C LEU A 204 -12.56 19.57 2.33
N HIS A 205 -12.12 20.04 3.49
CA HIS A 205 -12.07 21.45 3.78
C HIS A 205 -10.90 22.15 3.09
N GLU A 206 -9.67 21.70 3.33
CA GLU A 206 -8.46 22.43 2.91
C GLU A 206 -8.03 22.10 1.47
N THR A 207 -8.28 20.86 1.00
CA THR A 207 -7.85 20.44 -0.35
C THR A 207 -8.96 20.62 -1.38
N LEU A 208 -10.19 20.20 -1.09
CA LEU A 208 -11.33 20.41 -2.00
C LEU A 208 -12.00 21.79 -1.84
N GLY A 209 -11.62 22.57 -0.82
CA GLY A 209 -12.16 23.91 -0.59
C GLY A 209 -13.63 23.94 -0.19
N LEU A 210 -14.15 22.86 0.42
CA LEU A 210 -15.54 22.81 0.86
C LEU A 210 -15.73 23.62 2.14
N ALA A 211 -16.53 24.68 2.05
CA ALA A 211 -16.86 25.54 3.19
C ALA A 211 -17.63 24.80 4.29
N GLU A 212 -18.54 23.90 3.89
CA GLU A 212 -19.29 23.02 4.78
C GLU A 212 -18.96 21.55 4.46
N LEU A 213 -18.81 20.73 5.49
CA LEU A 213 -18.56 19.31 5.31
C LEU A 213 -19.83 18.62 4.78
N PRO A 214 -19.73 17.86 3.67
CA PRO A 214 -20.86 17.14 3.13
C PRO A 214 -21.32 16.03 4.08
N SER A 215 -22.60 15.68 4.01
CA SER A 215 -23.17 14.59 4.82
C SER A 215 -22.62 13.21 4.46
N ALA A 216 -22.15 13.02 3.22
CA ALA A 216 -21.59 11.76 2.76
C ALA A 216 -20.60 11.94 1.61
N VAL A 217 -19.61 11.04 1.57
CA VAL A 217 -18.60 10.97 0.52
C VAL A 217 -18.32 9.52 0.19
N LEU A 218 -18.06 9.24 -1.08
CA LEU A 218 -17.49 8.00 -1.54
C LEU A 218 -15.98 8.20 -1.72
N ALA A 219 -15.17 7.36 -1.08
CA ALA A 219 -13.72 7.39 -1.21
C ALA A 219 -13.21 6.03 -1.68
N ALA A 220 -12.27 6.03 -2.64
CA ALA A 220 -11.59 4.84 -3.10
C ALA A 220 -10.07 5.01 -2.99
N VAL A 221 -9.39 3.95 -2.56
CA VAL A 221 -7.95 3.91 -2.32
C VAL A 221 -7.31 2.86 -3.22
N PRO A 222 -7.20 3.12 -4.53
CA PRO A 222 -6.73 2.13 -5.50
C PRO A 222 -5.23 1.80 -5.37
N ALA A 223 -4.44 2.74 -4.85
CA ALA A 223 -3.00 2.59 -4.66
C ALA A 223 -2.54 3.53 -3.53
N ARG A 224 -1.34 3.26 -2.98
CA ARG A 224 -0.77 4.02 -1.83
C ARG A 224 -0.59 5.52 -2.12
N ASP A 225 -0.40 5.85 -3.39
CA ASP A 225 -0.14 7.17 -3.93
C ASP A 225 -1.40 7.90 -4.46
N LEU A 226 -2.58 7.29 -4.33
CA LEU A 226 -3.79 7.75 -5.00
C LEU A 226 -5.03 7.61 -4.12
N LEU A 227 -5.76 8.71 -3.96
CA LEU A 227 -7.06 8.79 -3.31
C LEU A 227 -8.08 9.38 -4.30
N LEU A 228 -9.18 8.69 -4.52
CA LEU A 228 -10.31 9.18 -5.31
C LEU A 228 -11.46 9.52 -4.37
N ILE A 229 -12.08 10.68 -4.56
CA ILE A 229 -13.18 11.17 -3.73
C ILE A 229 -14.32 11.64 -4.62
N HIS A 230 -15.53 11.26 -4.25
CA HIS A 230 -16.76 11.81 -4.81
C HIS A 230 -17.63 12.29 -3.65
N VAL A 231 -18.05 13.55 -3.71
CA VAL A 231 -18.99 14.09 -2.73
C VAL A 231 -20.39 13.69 -3.14
N ILE A 232 -21.09 12.95 -2.27
CA ILE A 232 -22.42 12.45 -2.58
C ILE A 232 -23.42 13.59 -2.37
N ARG A 233 -23.98 14.10 -3.46
CA ARG A 233 -24.99 15.17 -3.46
C ARG A 233 -26.35 14.71 -4.01
N ASP A 234 -26.34 13.63 -4.79
CA ASP A 234 -27.49 13.08 -5.49
C ASP A 234 -27.23 11.60 -5.86
N LEU A 235 -28.00 11.07 -6.82
CA LEU A 235 -27.92 9.68 -7.28
C LEU A 235 -26.67 9.37 -8.14
N THR A 236 -25.77 10.33 -8.38
CA THR A 236 -24.52 10.11 -9.13
C THR A 236 -23.51 9.23 -8.38
N ALA A 237 -23.77 8.90 -7.11
CA ALA A 237 -22.91 8.00 -6.32
C ALA A 237 -22.67 6.62 -6.97
N LEU A 238 -23.69 6.03 -7.60
CA LEU A 238 -23.56 4.73 -8.28
C LEU A 238 -22.73 4.83 -9.56
N PRO A 239 -23.02 5.77 -10.50
CA PRO A 239 -22.13 6.04 -11.62
C PRO A 239 -20.69 6.39 -11.20
N ALA A 240 -20.51 7.18 -10.13
CA ALA A 240 -19.21 7.55 -9.59
C ALA A 240 -18.40 6.34 -9.12
N LEU A 241 -19.04 5.39 -8.43
CA LEU A 241 -18.43 4.12 -8.05
C LEU A 241 -17.95 3.34 -9.28
N GLY A 242 -18.80 3.25 -10.31
CA GLY A 242 -18.43 2.60 -11.58
C GLY A 242 -17.20 3.24 -12.24
N LEU A 243 -17.15 4.58 -12.26
CA LEU A 243 -16.02 5.33 -12.78
C LEU A 243 -14.74 5.10 -11.97
N MET A 244 -14.82 5.11 -10.63
CA MET A 244 -13.68 4.81 -9.75
C MET A 244 -13.14 3.39 -9.98
N LEU A 245 -14.01 2.40 -10.13
CA LEU A 245 -13.62 1.02 -10.43
C LEU A 245 -12.91 0.93 -11.79
N HIS A 246 -13.42 1.62 -12.81
CA HIS A 246 -12.81 1.67 -14.14
C HIS A 246 -11.42 2.33 -14.12
N LEU A 247 -11.28 3.46 -13.42
CA LEU A 247 -9.98 4.14 -13.26
C LEU A 247 -8.97 3.24 -12.53
N THR A 248 -9.43 2.48 -11.55
CA THR A 248 -8.60 1.52 -10.80
C THR A 248 -8.19 0.35 -11.68
N ALA A 249 -9.08 -0.12 -12.57
CA ALA A 249 -8.78 -1.19 -13.51
C ALA A 249 -7.84 -0.75 -14.64
N LYS A 250 -7.95 0.48 -15.16
CA LYS A 250 -7.10 1.01 -16.24
C LYS A 250 -5.65 1.28 -15.83
N LYS A 251 -5.36 1.54 -14.54
CA LYS A 251 -3.98 1.61 -14.03
C LYS A 251 -3.24 0.25 -14.14
N LYS A 252 -3.90 -0.83 -14.61
CA LYS A 252 -3.33 -2.15 -14.96
C LYS A 252 -2.78 -2.24 -16.39
N SER A 253 -2.76 -1.16 -17.18
CA SER A 253 -2.28 -1.19 -18.57
C SER A 253 -1.63 0.14 -18.97
N VAL A 254 -0.36 0.34 -18.62
CA VAL A 254 0.56 1.28 -19.29
C VAL A 254 1.96 0.74 -19.17
#